data_AF-A0A375IXZ1-F1
#
_entry.id   AF-A0A375IXZ1-F1
#
_cell.length_a   1.000
_cell.length_b   1.000
_cell.length_c   1.000
_cell.angle_alpha   90.00
_cell.angle_beta   90.00
_cell.angle_gamma   90.00
#
_symmetry.space_group_name_H-M   'P 1'
#
loop_
_entity.id
_entity.type
_entity.pdbx_description
1 polymer ?
#
loop_
_entity_poly.entity_id
_entity_poly.type
_entity_poly.pdbx_seq_one_letter_code
_entity_poly.pdbx_strand_id
1 'polypeptide(L)'
;MRLADFILRDMSRILTEWEAFAATQLPAAGHMDSLALRNHAVYILQAVAKDLSTPQTRHAQREKSMGRAPRLADAPETAAQTHALLRARHGFNINQMVAEYRALRASVLSLWIDACLPDAPDLDDMIRFNEAIDQAVAESVGYFDAQVEQARNLLLGMLGHDMRSPLQTIQSTAHFLAALNAGEKVSEAAARLIRSGARMNALLDDLCDFNRTKLGLGINIAPAGIDLAQVFGDAVDQLRAAHPDHRIEFAVHGNVQGVWDGLRLQQLLSNLVNNAVTYGAADAPVRVVATGDDAEVRVAVWNSGPPIDPQALSQIFDPLRRGEDPHDKNAPGLGLGLYIASEIAKAHHGSIEARSDAAGTVFELCLPRHA
;
A
#
# COMPACT_ATOMS: atom_id res chain seq x y z
N MET A 1 6.17 10.01 -48.21
CA MET A 1 6.32 11.13 -47.24
C MET A 1 6.75 10.55 -45.89
N ARG A 2 7.75 11.11 -45.20
CA ARG A 2 8.15 10.62 -43.86
C ARG A 2 7.07 10.89 -42.82
N LEU A 3 6.92 10.00 -41.85
CA LEU A 3 5.91 10.11 -40.79
C LEU A 3 6.19 11.28 -39.83
N ALA A 4 7.46 11.57 -39.53
CA ALA A 4 7.84 12.71 -38.69
C ALA A 4 7.35 14.04 -39.28
N ASP A 5 7.58 14.25 -40.59
CA ASP A 5 7.14 15.46 -41.30
C ASP A 5 5.62 15.56 -41.32
N PHE A 6 4.94 14.43 -41.55
CA PHE A 6 3.48 14.36 -41.52
C PHE A 6 2.92 14.78 -40.16
N ILE A 7 3.43 14.22 -39.05
CA ILE A 7 2.96 14.54 -37.70
C ILE A 7 3.08 16.05 -37.43
N LEU A 8 4.19 16.68 -37.82
CA LEU A 8 4.41 18.11 -37.60
C LEU A 8 3.52 18.97 -38.49
N ARG A 9 3.30 18.58 -39.74
CA ARG A 9 2.47 19.32 -40.71
C ARG A 9 0.97 19.21 -40.40
N ASP A 10 0.50 18.01 -40.06
CA ASP A 10 -0.91 17.67 -39.89
C ASP A 10 -1.36 17.62 -38.41
N MET A 11 -0.52 18.15 -37.51
CA MET A 11 -0.72 18.20 -36.06
C MET A 11 -2.14 18.61 -35.64
N SER A 12 -2.67 19.70 -36.20
CA SER A 12 -3.99 20.22 -35.84
C SER A 12 -5.13 19.23 -36.12
N ARG A 13 -5.02 18.46 -37.21
CA ARG A 13 -6.01 17.43 -37.59
C ARG A 13 -5.94 16.25 -36.62
N ILE A 14 -4.73 15.78 -36.31
CA ILE A 14 -4.50 14.69 -35.35
C ILE A 14 -5.07 15.06 -33.97
N LEU A 15 -4.83 16.29 -33.50
CA LEU A 15 -5.32 16.77 -32.20
C LEU A 15 -6.84 16.87 -32.13
N THR A 16 -7.50 17.14 -33.27
CA THR A 16 -8.97 17.17 -33.34
C THR A 16 -9.55 15.76 -33.19
N GLU A 17 -8.95 14.74 -33.82
CA GLU A 17 -9.37 13.35 -33.62
C GLU A 17 -9.10 12.86 -32.20
N TRP A 18 -7.94 13.23 -31.63
CA TRP A 18 -7.61 12.93 -30.24
C TRP A 18 -8.64 13.52 -29.26
N GLU A 19 -8.96 14.81 -29.39
CA GLU A 19 -9.94 15.47 -28.51
C GLU A 19 -11.31 14.82 -28.62
N ALA A 20 -11.77 14.54 -29.85
CA ALA A 20 -13.06 13.90 -30.08
C ALA A 20 -13.14 12.56 -29.35
N PHE A 21 -12.06 11.77 -29.36
CA PHE A 21 -11.97 10.53 -28.60
C PHE A 21 -11.91 10.78 -27.09
N ALA A 22 -11.02 11.65 -26.63
CA ALA A 22 -10.80 11.93 -25.21
C ALA A 22 -12.09 12.43 -24.51
N ALA A 23 -12.90 13.23 -25.20
CA ALA A 23 -14.20 13.70 -24.72
C ALA A 23 -15.21 12.57 -24.45
N THR A 24 -15.02 11.38 -25.03
CA THR A 24 -15.89 10.21 -24.79
C THR A 24 -15.59 9.46 -23.48
N GLN A 25 -14.46 9.76 -22.82
CA GLN A 25 -14.01 9.07 -21.61
C GLN A 25 -14.72 9.55 -20.35
N LEU A 26 -16.02 9.26 -20.23
CA LEU A 26 -16.85 9.64 -19.09
C LEU A 26 -16.67 8.69 -17.89
N PRO A 27 -16.83 9.19 -16.64
CA PRO A 27 -17.17 10.56 -16.27
C PRO A 27 -15.98 11.54 -16.26
N ALA A 28 -14.74 11.04 -16.34
CA ALA A 28 -13.53 11.83 -16.12
C ALA A 28 -13.37 13.03 -17.06
N ALA A 29 -13.74 12.87 -18.35
CA ALA A 29 -13.69 13.94 -19.33
C ALA A 29 -14.82 14.99 -19.19
N GLY A 30 -15.86 14.73 -18.38
CA GLY A 30 -17.09 15.54 -18.33
C GLY A 30 -16.92 16.97 -17.81
N HIS A 31 -15.77 17.29 -17.19
CA HIS A 31 -15.47 18.63 -16.66
C HIS A 31 -14.23 19.27 -17.29
N MET A 32 -13.68 18.65 -18.33
CA MET A 32 -12.48 19.14 -19.01
C MET A 32 -12.85 20.03 -20.20
N ASP A 33 -12.13 21.14 -20.37
CA ASP A 33 -12.23 21.96 -21.56
C ASP A 33 -11.32 21.43 -22.69
N SER A 34 -11.52 21.98 -23.89
CA SER A 34 -10.74 21.59 -25.09
C SER A 34 -9.23 21.72 -24.87
N LEU A 35 -8.81 22.77 -24.15
CA LEU A 35 -7.40 23.01 -23.85
C LEU A 35 -6.84 21.91 -22.95
N ALA A 36 -7.52 21.54 -21.87
CA ALA A 36 -7.10 20.49 -20.95
C ALA A 36 -7.07 19.11 -21.63
N LEU A 37 -7.93 18.86 -22.62
CA LEU A 37 -7.92 17.62 -23.39
C LEU A 37 -6.76 17.57 -24.41
N ARG A 38 -6.43 18.69 -25.06
CA ARG A 38 -5.47 18.76 -26.18
C ARG A 38 -4.02 19.03 -25.77
N ASN A 39 -3.77 19.86 -24.75
CA ASN A 39 -2.47 20.51 -24.53
C ASN A 39 -1.28 19.53 -24.49
N HIS A 40 -1.47 18.34 -23.92
CA HIS A 40 -0.39 17.38 -23.70
C HIS A 40 -0.13 16.47 -24.90
N ALA A 41 -1.16 16.21 -25.72
CA ALA A 41 -1.02 15.44 -26.95
C ALA A 41 -0.06 16.12 -27.94
N VAL A 42 -0.01 17.46 -27.94
CA VAL A 42 0.94 18.24 -28.73
C VAL A 42 2.38 17.85 -28.40
N TYR A 43 2.73 17.86 -27.11
CA TYR A 43 4.10 17.58 -26.66
C TYR A 43 4.48 16.11 -26.87
N ILE A 44 3.53 15.19 -26.71
CA ILE A 44 3.73 13.76 -27.04
C ILE A 44 4.06 13.61 -28.53
N LEU A 45 3.25 14.19 -29.42
CA LEU A 45 3.46 14.11 -30.87
C LEU A 45 4.77 14.76 -31.31
N GLN A 46 5.15 15.90 -30.70
CA GLN A 46 6.45 16.54 -30.94
C GLN A 46 7.62 15.66 -30.49
N ALA A 47 7.51 15.02 -29.32
CA ALA A 47 8.52 14.08 -28.82
C ALA A 47 8.67 12.87 -29.76
N VAL A 48 7.54 12.33 -30.24
CA VAL A 48 7.52 11.22 -31.20
C VAL A 48 8.13 11.62 -32.55
N ALA A 49 7.76 12.77 -33.10
CA ALA A 49 8.34 13.26 -34.36
C ALA A 49 9.85 13.52 -34.26
N LYS A 50 10.31 14.03 -33.12
CA LYS A 50 11.74 14.21 -32.82
C LYS A 50 12.47 12.87 -32.73
N ASP A 51 11.88 11.89 -32.04
CA ASP A 51 12.43 10.54 -31.96
C ASP A 51 12.57 9.92 -33.36
N LEU A 52 11.51 9.95 -34.17
CA LEU A 52 11.50 9.47 -35.56
C LEU A 52 12.59 10.11 -36.42
N SER A 53 12.92 11.38 -36.19
CA SER A 53 13.96 12.09 -36.95
C SER A 53 15.39 11.82 -36.47
N THR A 54 15.55 11.20 -35.29
CA THR A 54 16.87 10.95 -34.69
C THR A 54 17.47 9.65 -35.23
N PRO A 55 18.77 9.58 -35.58
CA PRO A 55 19.42 8.32 -35.97
C PRO A 55 19.37 7.29 -34.83
N GLN A 56 19.01 6.05 -35.15
CA GLN A 56 18.90 4.95 -34.19
C GLN A 56 19.73 3.75 -34.67
N THR A 57 20.50 3.15 -33.77
CA THR A 57 21.23 1.90 -34.07
C THR A 57 20.33 0.69 -33.84
N ARG A 58 20.62 -0.46 -34.49
CA ARG A 58 19.89 -1.72 -34.24
C ARG A 58 19.90 -2.17 -32.78
N HIS A 59 20.97 -1.87 -32.05
CA HIS A 59 21.05 -2.18 -30.62
C HIS A 59 20.10 -1.28 -29.81
N ALA A 60 20.11 0.04 -30.06
CA ALA A 60 19.19 0.97 -29.42
C ALA A 60 17.72 0.63 -29.74
N GLN A 61 17.44 0.20 -30.97
CA GLN A 61 16.13 -0.29 -31.39
C GLN A 61 15.69 -1.51 -30.57
N ARG A 62 16.57 -2.52 -30.41
CA ARG A 62 16.27 -3.71 -29.59
C ARG A 62 16.01 -3.35 -28.14
N GLU A 63 16.85 -2.51 -27.52
CA GLU A 63 16.65 -2.10 -26.12
C GLU A 63 15.32 -1.35 -25.95
N LYS A 64 14.98 -0.44 -26.87
CA LYS A 64 13.70 0.29 -26.85
C LYS A 64 12.51 -0.65 -26.98
N SER A 65 12.57 -1.63 -27.88
CA SER A 65 11.52 -2.66 -28.03
C SER A 65 11.33 -3.54 -26.79
N MET A 66 12.33 -3.63 -25.91
CA MET A 66 12.27 -4.33 -24.63
C MET A 66 11.92 -3.41 -23.44
N GLY A 67 11.59 -2.14 -23.69
CA GLY A 67 11.31 -1.14 -22.64
C GLY A 67 12.54 -0.67 -21.87
N ARG A 68 13.75 -0.85 -22.42
CA ARG A 68 15.04 -0.48 -21.80
C ARG A 68 15.65 0.79 -22.40
N ALA A 69 14.82 1.67 -22.94
CA ALA A 69 15.31 2.91 -23.52
C ALA A 69 16.05 3.77 -22.48
N PRO A 70 17.15 4.45 -22.87
CA PRO A 70 17.85 5.37 -21.97
C PRO A 70 16.90 6.47 -21.50
N ARG A 71 16.82 6.69 -20.18
CA ARG A 71 16.10 7.85 -19.63
C ARG A 71 16.87 9.12 -20.01
N LEU A 72 16.20 10.08 -20.65
CA LEU A 72 16.77 11.40 -20.92
C LEU A 72 17.07 12.09 -19.58
N ALA A 73 18.34 12.43 -19.35
CA ALA A 73 18.83 12.83 -18.03
C ALA A 73 18.50 14.29 -17.62
N ASP A 74 17.87 15.10 -18.49
CA ASP A 74 17.87 16.56 -18.32
C ASP A 74 16.49 17.25 -18.36
N ALA A 75 15.38 16.51 -18.19
CA ALA A 75 14.05 17.10 -17.97
C ALA A 75 13.42 16.53 -16.68
N PRO A 76 12.75 17.35 -15.85
CA PRO A 76 12.14 16.86 -14.62
C PRO A 76 11.05 15.80 -14.89
N GLU A 77 10.33 15.91 -16.02
CA GLU A 77 9.35 14.93 -16.50
C GLU A 77 9.32 14.89 -18.05
N THR A 78 8.99 13.74 -18.65
CA THR A 78 8.70 13.61 -20.08
C THR A 78 7.27 14.05 -20.39
N ALA A 79 6.97 14.36 -21.66
CA ALA A 79 5.60 14.71 -22.09
C ALA A 79 4.58 13.60 -21.75
N ALA A 80 5.00 12.33 -21.82
CA ALA A 80 4.18 11.18 -21.45
C ALA A 80 3.93 11.11 -19.93
N GLN A 81 4.93 11.43 -19.11
CA GLN A 81 4.80 11.51 -17.65
C GLN A 81 3.88 12.66 -17.22
N THR A 82 4.07 13.85 -17.78
CA THR A 82 3.20 15.01 -17.50
C THR A 82 1.75 14.74 -17.93
N HIS A 83 1.54 14.09 -19.08
CA HIS A 83 0.21 13.65 -19.50
C HIS A 83 -0.44 12.69 -18.49
N ALA A 84 0.30 11.67 -18.04
CA ALA A 84 -0.19 10.72 -17.04
C ALA A 84 -0.58 11.39 -15.72
N LEU A 85 0.25 12.30 -15.22
CA LEU A 85 -0.03 13.06 -13.99
C LEU A 85 -1.35 13.83 -14.08
N LEU A 86 -1.59 14.51 -15.19
CA LEU A 86 -2.80 15.30 -15.36
C LEU A 86 -4.04 14.43 -15.49
N ARG A 87 -3.95 13.30 -16.21
CA ARG A 87 -5.05 12.33 -16.28
C ARG A 87 -5.39 11.76 -14.91
N ALA A 88 -4.38 11.41 -14.10
CA ALA A 88 -4.60 11.00 -12.71
C ALA A 88 -5.32 12.08 -11.89
N ARG A 89 -4.89 13.35 -11.99
CA ARG A 89 -5.51 14.49 -11.29
C ARG A 89 -6.96 14.77 -11.72
N HIS A 90 -7.31 14.45 -12.97
CA HIS A 90 -8.66 14.59 -13.50
C HIS A 90 -9.51 13.32 -13.35
N GLY A 91 -9.05 12.33 -12.57
CA GLY A 91 -9.84 11.14 -12.22
C GLY A 91 -9.95 10.11 -13.34
N PHE A 92 -9.07 10.16 -14.35
CA PHE A 92 -8.97 9.07 -15.31
C PHE A 92 -8.41 7.84 -14.62
N ASN A 93 -8.88 6.66 -15.01
CA ASN A 93 -8.20 5.41 -14.67
C ASN A 93 -7.16 5.05 -15.73
N ILE A 94 -6.28 4.10 -15.39
CA ILE A 94 -5.20 3.64 -16.27
C ILE A 94 -5.69 3.14 -17.63
N ASN A 95 -6.85 2.47 -17.68
CA ASN A 95 -7.40 1.95 -18.93
C ASN A 95 -7.88 3.07 -19.87
N GLN A 96 -8.45 4.14 -19.31
CA GLN A 96 -8.87 5.32 -20.08
C GLN A 96 -7.64 6.03 -20.67
N MET A 97 -6.59 6.22 -19.87
CA MET A 97 -5.32 6.80 -20.34
C MET A 97 -4.68 5.96 -21.46
N VAL A 98 -4.58 4.63 -21.28
CA VAL A 98 -4.06 3.74 -22.32
C VAL A 98 -4.95 3.75 -23.58
N ALA A 99 -6.26 3.94 -23.42
CA ALA A 99 -7.17 4.08 -24.55
C ALA A 99 -6.88 5.32 -25.40
N GLU A 100 -6.48 6.45 -24.79
CA GLU A 100 -6.10 7.67 -25.53
C GLU A 100 -4.89 7.40 -26.45
N TYR A 101 -3.85 6.72 -25.96
CA TYR A 101 -2.70 6.33 -26.79
C TYR A 101 -3.09 5.37 -27.93
N ARG A 102 -4.00 4.42 -27.68
CA ARG A 102 -4.52 3.53 -28.73
C ARG A 102 -5.25 4.31 -29.82
N ALA A 103 -6.09 5.27 -29.44
CA ALA A 103 -6.78 6.14 -30.38
C ALA A 103 -5.81 7.01 -31.18
N LEU A 104 -4.82 7.63 -30.52
CA LEU A 104 -3.79 8.43 -31.18
C LEU A 104 -3.05 7.66 -32.26
N ARG A 105 -2.57 6.46 -31.90
CA ARG A 105 -1.84 5.60 -32.83
C ARG A 105 -2.69 5.26 -34.04
N ALA A 106 -3.96 4.91 -33.85
CA ALA A 106 -4.88 4.61 -34.93
C ALA A 106 -5.10 5.83 -35.85
N SER A 107 -5.38 6.99 -35.27
CA SER A 107 -5.56 8.25 -36.00
C SER A 107 -4.33 8.65 -36.81
N VAL A 108 -3.15 8.68 -36.18
CA VAL A 108 -1.90 9.06 -36.86
C VAL A 108 -1.59 8.12 -38.02
N LEU A 109 -1.66 6.81 -37.80
CA LEU A 109 -1.35 5.83 -38.85
C LEU A 109 -2.38 5.88 -39.99
N SER A 110 -3.68 5.95 -39.68
CA SER A 110 -4.72 6.03 -40.70
C SER A 110 -4.55 7.27 -41.57
N LEU A 111 -4.40 8.44 -40.95
CA LEU A 111 -4.26 9.70 -41.68
C LEU A 111 -2.95 9.76 -42.50
N TRP A 112 -1.86 9.18 -41.98
CA TRP A 112 -0.59 9.15 -42.67
C TRP A 112 -0.60 8.21 -43.88
N ILE A 113 -1.22 7.03 -43.76
CA ILE A 113 -1.39 6.07 -44.86
C ILE A 113 -2.16 6.74 -46.00
N ASP A 114 -3.28 7.41 -45.69
CA ASP A 114 -4.09 8.13 -46.69
C ASP A 114 -3.28 9.23 -47.38
N ALA A 115 -2.46 9.97 -46.61
CA ALA A 115 -1.64 11.06 -47.12
C ALA A 115 -0.41 10.60 -47.91
N CYS A 116 -0.04 9.31 -47.85
CA CYS A 116 1.04 8.76 -48.67
C CYS A 116 0.57 8.36 -50.08
N LEU A 117 -0.74 8.17 -50.29
CA LEU A 117 -1.25 7.70 -51.58
C LEU A 117 -0.88 8.64 -52.74
N PRO A 118 -0.45 8.07 -53.89
CA PRO A 118 -0.45 6.64 -54.24
C PRO A 118 0.81 5.86 -53.80
N ASP A 119 1.79 6.53 -53.18
CA ASP A 119 3.02 5.90 -52.72
C ASP A 119 2.79 5.04 -51.47
N ALA A 120 3.62 4.00 -51.28
CA ALA A 120 3.58 3.18 -50.08
C ALA A 120 4.22 3.92 -48.89
N PRO A 121 3.65 3.82 -47.67
CA PRO A 121 4.27 4.33 -46.45
C PRO A 121 5.57 3.57 -46.13
N ASP A 122 6.50 4.25 -45.46
CA ASP A 122 7.78 3.67 -45.04
C ASP A 122 7.58 2.75 -43.81
N LEU A 123 7.89 1.46 -43.95
CA LEU A 123 7.75 0.47 -42.88
C LEU A 123 8.66 0.77 -41.68
N ASP A 124 9.84 1.37 -41.90
CA ASP A 124 10.74 1.72 -40.81
C ASP A 124 10.15 2.85 -39.96
N ASP A 125 9.50 3.84 -40.57
CA ASP A 125 8.78 4.90 -39.84
C ASP A 125 7.63 4.33 -39.02
N MET A 126 6.91 3.34 -39.56
CA MET A 126 5.82 2.67 -38.84
C MET A 126 6.32 1.90 -37.62
N ILE A 127 7.42 1.14 -37.77
CA ILE A 127 8.03 0.40 -36.66
C ILE A 127 8.50 1.37 -35.57
N ARG A 128 9.23 2.42 -35.96
CA ARG A 128 9.77 3.40 -35.00
C ARG A 128 8.67 4.21 -34.31
N PHE A 129 7.57 4.48 -34.99
CA PHE A 129 6.41 5.13 -34.39
C PHE A 129 5.75 4.24 -33.33
N ASN A 130 5.55 2.96 -33.63
CA ASN A 130 5.02 2.01 -32.64
C ASN A 130 5.94 1.93 -31.42
N GLU A 131 7.25 1.83 -31.61
CA GLU A 131 8.22 1.86 -30.50
C GLU A 131 8.14 3.15 -29.67
N ALA A 132 7.97 4.31 -30.31
CA ALA A 132 7.85 5.59 -29.60
C ALA A 132 6.53 5.70 -28.80
N ILE A 133 5.42 5.19 -29.35
CA ILE A 133 4.14 5.13 -28.64
C ILE A 133 4.21 4.12 -27.48
N ASP A 134 4.77 2.93 -27.69
CA ASP A 134 4.87 1.91 -26.64
C ASP A 134 5.77 2.39 -25.48
N GLN A 135 6.85 3.11 -25.79
CA GLN A 135 7.68 3.79 -24.79
C GLN A 135 6.87 4.85 -24.01
N ALA A 136 6.11 5.72 -24.70
CA ALA A 136 5.28 6.72 -24.05
C ALA A 136 4.21 6.09 -23.14
N VAL A 137 3.59 4.99 -23.58
CA VAL A 137 2.63 4.22 -22.77
C VAL A 137 3.30 3.66 -21.52
N ALA A 138 4.47 3.04 -21.65
CA ALA A 138 5.21 2.47 -20.52
C ALA A 138 5.60 3.55 -19.49
N GLU A 139 6.09 4.70 -19.95
CA GLU A 139 6.40 5.85 -19.10
C GLU A 139 5.16 6.41 -18.40
N SER A 140 4.07 6.60 -19.14
CA SER A 140 2.81 7.08 -18.59
C SER A 140 2.24 6.12 -17.55
N VAL A 141 2.25 4.81 -17.81
CA VAL A 141 1.75 3.78 -16.87
C VAL A 141 2.58 3.79 -15.58
N GLY A 142 3.91 3.75 -15.68
CA GLY A 142 4.77 3.76 -14.50
C GLY A 142 4.63 5.03 -13.67
N TYR A 143 4.50 6.19 -14.33
CA TYR A 143 4.32 7.46 -13.64
C TYR A 143 2.93 7.62 -13.03
N PHE A 144 1.88 7.19 -13.73
CA PHE A 144 0.51 7.20 -13.24
C PHE A 144 0.39 6.39 -11.94
N ASP A 145 0.90 5.16 -11.95
CA ASP A 145 0.86 4.26 -10.80
C ASP A 145 1.58 4.87 -9.58
N ALA A 146 2.79 5.39 -9.80
CA ALA A 146 3.56 6.06 -8.75
C ALA A 146 2.83 7.27 -8.16
N GLN A 147 2.16 8.07 -8.99
CA GLN A 147 1.40 9.25 -8.54
C GLN A 147 0.13 8.88 -7.77
N VAL A 148 -0.60 7.87 -8.21
CA VAL A 148 -1.79 7.37 -7.50
C VAL A 148 -1.40 6.80 -6.14
N GLU A 149 -0.34 6.00 -6.08
CA GLU A 149 0.18 5.47 -4.82
C GLU A 149 0.69 6.60 -3.90
N GLN A 150 1.43 7.57 -4.43
CA GLN A 150 1.89 8.72 -3.65
C GLN A 150 0.72 9.52 -3.07
N ALA A 151 -0.30 9.84 -3.88
CA ALA A 151 -1.48 10.57 -3.45
C ALA A 151 -2.27 9.81 -2.37
N ARG A 152 -2.43 8.49 -2.56
CA ARG A 152 -3.06 7.60 -1.58
C ARG A 152 -2.30 7.60 -0.25
N ASN A 153 -0.97 7.51 -0.29
CA ASN A 153 -0.14 7.50 0.91
C ASN A 153 -0.16 8.86 1.64
N LEU A 154 -0.14 9.98 0.90
CA LEU A 154 -0.26 11.33 1.47
C LEU A 154 -1.62 11.54 2.15
N LEU A 155 -2.71 11.13 1.49
CA LEU A 155 -4.06 11.22 2.05
C LEU A 155 -4.16 10.46 3.37
N LEU A 156 -3.63 9.24 3.41
CA LEU A 156 -3.70 8.40 4.61
C LEU A 156 -2.79 8.92 5.74
N GLY A 157 -1.62 9.47 5.40
CA GLY A 157 -0.74 10.15 6.37
C GLY A 157 -1.38 11.39 6.99
N MET A 158 -2.02 12.22 6.16
CA MET A 158 -2.75 13.42 6.59
C MET A 158 -3.94 13.06 7.46
N LEU A 159 -4.74 12.07 7.06
CA LEU A 159 -5.88 11.59 7.84
C LEU A 159 -5.43 11.08 9.22
N GLY A 160 -4.31 10.35 9.28
CA GLY A 160 -3.69 9.90 10.53
C GLY A 160 -3.37 11.05 11.48
N HIS A 161 -2.66 12.06 10.98
CA HIS A 161 -2.26 13.22 11.77
C HIS A 161 -3.46 14.08 12.21
N ASP A 162 -4.34 14.43 11.27
CA ASP A 162 -5.42 15.39 11.48
C ASP A 162 -6.60 14.79 12.27
N MET A 163 -6.73 13.45 12.30
CA MET A 163 -7.68 12.77 13.19
C MET A 163 -7.12 12.56 14.60
N ARG A 164 -5.80 12.44 14.78
CA ARG A 164 -5.18 12.23 16.10
C ARG A 164 -5.43 13.41 17.04
N SER A 165 -5.34 14.65 16.55
CA SER A 165 -5.55 15.86 17.36
C SER A 165 -6.98 16.01 17.94
N PRO A 166 -8.07 15.91 17.14
CA PRO A 166 -9.42 15.93 17.69
C PRO A 166 -9.70 14.73 18.60
N LEU A 167 -9.13 13.55 18.32
CA LEU A 167 -9.24 12.39 19.20
C LEU A 167 -8.57 12.61 20.55
N GLN A 168 -7.37 13.16 20.57
CA GLN A 168 -6.68 13.54 21.81
C GLN A 168 -7.53 14.51 22.63
N THR A 169 -8.15 15.51 21.99
CA THR A 169 -9.06 16.44 22.67
C THR A 169 -10.23 15.71 23.32
N ILE A 170 -10.91 14.82 22.58
CA ILE A 170 -12.03 14.01 23.09
C ILE A 170 -11.58 13.16 24.29
N GLN A 171 -10.43 12.51 24.20
CA GLN A 171 -9.89 11.69 25.28
C GLN A 171 -9.54 12.53 26.51
N SER A 172 -8.87 13.67 26.35
CA SER A 172 -8.54 14.56 27.47
C SER A 172 -9.79 15.08 28.17
N THR A 173 -10.83 15.48 27.42
CA THR A 173 -12.12 15.88 28.00
C THR A 173 -12.80 14.71 28.72
N ALA A 174 -12.74 13.49 28.18
CA ALA A 174 -13.29 12.31 28.84
C ALA A 174 -12.53 11.99 30.13
N HIS A 175 -11.19 12.04 30.14
CA HIS A 175 -10.38 11.89 31.35
C HIS A 175 -10.73 12.94 32.40
N PHE A 176 -10.91 14.19 31.99
CA PHE A 176 -11.35 15.27 32.88
C PHE A 176 -12.73 14.97 33.50
N LEU A 177 -13.70 14.54 32.69
CA LEU A 177 -15.04 14.17 33.17
C LEU A 177 -15.02 12.98 34.15
N ALA A 178 -14.18 11.98 33.88
CA ALA A 178 -13.99 10.85 34.79
C ALA A 178 -13.37 11.30 36.12
N ALA A 179 -12.39 12.23 36.09
CA ALA A 179 -11.74 12.75 37.28
C ALA A 179 -12.65 13.63 38.15
N LEU A 180 -13.61 14.34 37.54
CA LEU A 180 -14.61 15.13 38.28
C LEU A 180 -15.55 14.27 39.14
N ASN A 181 -15.64 12.96 38.85
CA ASN A 181 -16.49 12.01 39.55
C ASN A 181 -17.94 12.51 39.68
N ALA A 182 -18.45 13.15 38.61
CA ALA A 182 -19.73 13.88 38.56
C ALA A 182 -20.97 12.96 38.49
N GLY A 183 -20.90 11.80 39.18
CA GLY A 183 -21.89 10.74 39.16
C GLY A 183 -21.44 9.52 38.35
N GLU A 184 -21.96 8.35 38.74
CA GLU A 184 -21.62 7.04 38.18
C GLU A 184 -21.86 6.98 36.66
N LYS A 185 -23.01 7.49 36.18
CA LYS A 185 -23.34 7.53 34.75
C LYS A 185 -22.38 8.40 33.92
N VAL A 186 -21.89 9.51 34.47
CA VAL A 186 -20.94 10.40 33.78
C VAL A 186 -19.56 9.74 33.71
N SER A 187 -19.14 9.12 34.80
CA SER A 187 -17.87 8.39 34.87
C SER A 187 -17.87 7.17 33.94
N GLU A 188 -18.98 6.45 33.83
CA GLU A 188 -19.13 5.33 32.91
C GLU A 188 -19.10 5.79 31.44
N ALA A 189 -19.80 6.89 31.11
CA ALA A 189 -19.78 7.48 29.77
C ALA A 189 -18.37 7.98 29.39
N ALA A 190 -17.67 8.63 30.33
CA ALA A 190 -16.29 9.06 30.15
C ALA A 190 -15.35 7.87 29.93
N ALA A 191 -15.48 6.79 30.70
CA ALA A 191 -14.70 5.57 30.52
C ALA A 191 -14.94 4.92 29.14
N ARG A 192 -16.18 4.93 28.65
CA ARG A 192 -16.51 4.47 27.28
C ARG A 192 -15.83 5.34 26.22
N LEU A 193 -15.82 6.67 26.37
CA LEU A 193 -15.14 7.58 25.44
C LEU A 193 -13.62 7.36 25.43
N ILE A 194 -12.99 7.18 26.59
CA ILE A 194 -11.55 6.90 26.70
C ILE A 194 -11.19 5.62 25.94
N ARG A 195 -11.95 4.52 26.16
CA ARG A 195 -11.72 3.25 25.46
C ARG A 195 -11.91 3.37 23.95
N SER A 196 -12.97 4.04 23.50
CA SER A 196 -13.21 4.28 22.07
C SER A 196 -12.12 5.14 21.44
N GLY A 197 -11.65 6.18 22.13
CA GLY A 197 -10.53 7.01 21.68
C GLY A 197 -9.23 6.23 21.55
N ALA A 198 -8.92 5.37 22.53
CA ALA A 198 -7.70 4.57 22.52
C ALA A 198 -7.71 3.57 21.35
N ARG A 199 -8.86 2.94 21.10
CA ARG A 199 -9.06 2.11 19.92
C ARG A 199 -8.84 2.89 18.62
N MET A 200 -9.40 4.10 18.50
CA MET A 200 -9.23 4.89 17.28
C MET A 200 -7.78 5.28 17.05
N ASN A 201 -7.03 5.65 18.09
CA ASN A 201 -5.59 5.90 17.96
C ASN A 201 -4.83 4.66 17.48
N ALA A 202 -5.10 3.48 18.06
CA ALA A 202 -4.48 2.24 17.62
C ALA A 202 -4.75 1.93 16.14
N LEU A 203 -5.98 2.16 15.66
CA LEU A 203 -6.33 2.00 14.24
C LEU A 203 -5.59 3.00 13.33
N LEU A 204 -5.41 4.24 13.78
CA LEU A 204 -4.65 5.24 13.04
C LEU A 204 -3.15 4.90 13.01
N ASP A 205 -2.60 4.42 14.11
CA ASP A 205 -1.21 3.99 14.20
C ASP A 205 -0.94 2.78 13.29
N ASP A 206 -1.80 1.75 13.32
CA ASP A 206 -1.73 0.61 12.41
C ASP A 206 -1.84 1.04 10.93
N LEU A 207 -2.69 2.02 10.63
CA LEU A 207 -2.81 2.56 9.27
C LEU A 207 -1.55 3.32 8.85
N CYS A 208 -0.95 4.10 9.74
CA CYS A 208 0.32 4.78 9.47
C CYS A 208 1.45 3.77 9.23
N ASP A 209 1.58 2.75 10.08
CA ASP A 209 2.59 1.69 9.95
C ASP A 209 2.39 0.87 8.65
N PHE A 210 1.14 0.53 8.30
CA PHE A 210 0.80 -0.11 7.02
C PHE A 210 1.22 0.74 5.80
N ASN A 211 1.03 2.05 5.84
CA ASN A 211 1.45 2.89 4.71
C ASN A 211 2.98 3.01 4.59
N ARG A 212 3.69 3.10 5.73
CA ARG A 212 5.15 3.11 5.73
C ARG A 212 5.75 1.84 5.13
N THR A 213 5.19 0.69 5.48
CA THR A 213 5.61 -0.61 4.94
C THR A 213 5.32 -0.72 3.45
N LYS A 214 4.17 -0.21 2.96
CA LYS A 214 3.87 -0.10 1.52
C LYS A 214 4.83 0.81 0.75
N LEU A 215 5.37 1.84 1.40
CA LEU A 215 6.42 2.70 0.84
C LEU A 215 7.83 2.06 0.87
N GLY A 216 7.96 0.83 1.35
CA GLY A 216 9.25 0.14 1.49
C GLY A 216 10.13 0.68 2.63
N LEU A 217 9.59 1.55 3.49
CA LEU A 217 10.31 2.15 4.62
C LEU A 217 10.34 1.24 5.86
N GLY A 218 9.53 0.17 5.86
CA GLY A 218 9.38 -0.74 7.00
C GLY A 218 8.81 -0.07 8.25
N ILE A 219 8.82 -0.82 9.35
CA ILE A 219 8.48 -0.31 10.68
C ILE A 219 9.72 0.38 11.26
N ASN A 220 9.53 1.59 11.80
CA ASN A 220 10.59 2.28 12.51
C ASN A 220 10.79 1.66 13.89
N ILE A 221 12.02 1.25 14.19
CA ILE A 221 12.41 0.63 15.46
C ILE A 221 13.55 1.42 16.11
N ALA A 222 13.58 1.43 17.44
CA ALA A 222 14.66 1.97 18.26
C ALA A 222 15.20 0.86 19.18
N PRO A 223 16.10 -0.03 18.68
CA PRO A 223 16.59 -1.16 19.45
C PRO A 223 17.38 -0.72 20.68
N ALA A 224 17.14 -1.39 21.80
CA ALA A 224 17.87 -1.21 23.05
C ALA A 224 18.08 -2.58 23.74
N GLY A 225 19.04 -2.64 24.66
CA GLY A 225 19.20 -3.82 25.52
C GLY A 225 17.99 -3.97 26.43
N ILE A 226 17.19 -5.02 26.24
CA ILE A 226 15.96 -5.28 26.97
C ILE A 226 15.89 -6.73 27.46
N ASP A 227 15.00 -6.96 28.44
CA ASP A 227 14.62 -8.29 28.91
C ASP A 227 13.16 -8.58 28.49
N LEU A 228 12.96 -9.54 27.58
CA LEU A 228 11.62 -9.87 27.09
C LEU A 228 10.72 -10.43 28.18
N ALA A 229 11.27 -10.98 29.27
CA ALA A 229 10.47 -11.41 30.41
C ALA A 229 9.72 -10.24 31.05
N GLN A 230 10.39 -9.08 31.18
CA GLN A 230 9.78 -7.86 31.71
C GLN A 230 8.82 -7.25 30.70
N VAL A 231 9.29 -7.06 29.46
CA VAL A 231 8.53 -6.39 28.40
C VAL A 231 7.22 -7.12 28.08
N PHE A 232 7.27 -8.45 27.94
CA PHE A 232 6.06 -9.25 27.71
C PHE A 232 5.24 -9.50 28.97
N GLY A 233 5.87 -9.55 30.15
CA GLY A 233 5.15 -9.60 31.43
C GLY A 233 4.20 -8.41 31.58
N ASP A 234 4.71 -7.20 31.38
CA ASP A 234 3.91 -5.96 31.45
C ASP A 234 2.77 -5.96 30.42
N ALA A 235 3.04 -6.39 29.19
CA ALA A 235 2.01 -6.48 28.15
C ALA A 235 0.93 -7.51 28.47
N VAL A 236 1.31 -8.69 28.97
CA VAL A 236 0.36 -9.73 29.37
C VAL A 236 -0.52 -9.27 30.53
N ASP A 237 0.03 -8.54 31.50
CA ASP A 237 -0.76 -8.03 32.62
C ASP A 237 -1.79 -6.98 32.16
N GLN A 238 -1.43 -6.13 31.21
CA GLN A 238 -2.39 -5.23 30.56
C GLN A 238 -3.49 -5.99 29.80
N LEU A 239 -3.11 -7.06 29.07
CA LEU A 239 -4.06 -7.88 28.33
C LEU A 239 -5.01 -8.66 29.26
N ARG A 240 -4.53 -9.14 30.41
CA ARG A 240 -5.37 -9.76 31.45
C ARG A 240 -6.39 -8.78 32.01
N ALA A 241 -5.98 -7.53 32.24
CA ALA A 241 -6.89 -6.49 32.69
C ALA A 241 -7.93 -6.10 31.63
N ALA A 242 -7.56 -6.16 30.34
CA ALA A 242 -8.45 -5.87 29.22
C ALA A 242 -9.44 -7.00 28.94
N HIS A 243 -9.06 -8.25 29.21
CA HIS A 243 -9.85 -9.47 28.95
C HIS A 243 -10.04 -10.29 30.23
N PRO A 244 -10.78 -9.78 31.24
CA PRO A 244 -10.92 -10.44 32.54
C PRO A 244 -11.62 -11.81 32.46
N ASP A 245 -12.41 -12.02 31.40
CA ASP A 245 -13.15 -13.27 31.16
C ASP A 245 -12.30 -14.34 30.45
N HIS A 246 -11.03 -14.06 30.13
CA HIS A 246 -10.13 -15.01 29.44
C HIS A 246 -8.87 -15.30 30.25
N ARG A 247 -8.49 -16.58 30.31
CA ARG A 247 -7.27 -17.00 31.00
C ARG A 247 -6.06 -16.81 30.09
N ILE A 248 -5.17 -15.89 30.45
CA ILE A 248 -3.91 -15.65 29.72
C ILE A 248 -2.74 -16.12 30.57
N GLU A 249 -2.04 -17.15 30.10
CA GLU A 249 -0.87 -17.75 30.75
C GLU A 249 0.41 -17.24 30.11
N PHE A 250 1.41 -16.91 30.93
CA PHE A 250 2.72 -16.47 30.45
C PHE A 250 3.82 -17.24 31.17
N ALA A 251 4.75 -17.80 30.41
CA ALA A 251 5.91 -18.51 30.92
C ALA A 251 7.17 -18.12 30.15
N VAL A 252 8.30 -18.11 30.86
CA VAL A 252 9.62 -17.81 30.30
C VAL A 252 10.59 -18.93 30.65
N HIS A 253 11.36 -19.37 29.66
CA HIS A 253 12.36 -20.42 29.79
C HIS A 253 13.69 -19.98 29.18
N GLY A 254 14.79 -20.19 29.91
CA GLY A 254 16.12 -19.79 29.46
C GLY A 254 16.38 -18.28 29.57
N ASN A 255 17.40 -17.80 28.87
CA ASN A 255 17.74 -16.38 28.82
C ASN A 255 16.90 -15.71 27.72
N VAL A 256 16.23 -14.58 27.97
CA VAL A 256 15.45 -13.86 26.93
C VAL A 256 15.86 -12.39 26.79
N GLN A 257 17.12 -12.08 27.11
CA GLN A 257 17.70 -10.75 26.98
C GLN A 257 18.34 -10.53 25.60
N GLY A 258 18.23 -9.33 25.05
CA GLY A 258 18.80 -9.03 23.73
C GLY A 258 18.58 -7.59 23.32
N VAL A 259 18.86 -7.28 22.05
CA VAL A 259 18.76 -5.92 21.52
C VAL A 259 17.58 -5.80 20.57
N TRP A 260 16.48 -5.20 21.05
CA TRP A 260 15.24 -5.00 20.29
C TRP A 260 14.51 -3.75 20.73
N ASP A 261 13.50 -3.34 19.97
CA ASP A 261 12.56 -2.30 20.37
C ASP A 261 11.42 -2.91 21.20
N GLY A 262 11.48 -2.70 22.51
CA GLY A 262 10.52 -3.26 23.45
C GLY A 262 9.08 -2.81 23.18
N LEU A 263 8.86 -1.55 22.80
CA LEU A 263 7.50 -1.03 22.56
C LEU A 263 6.87 -1.68 21.33
N ARG A 264 7.66 -1.84 20.26
CA ARG A 264 7.20 -2.54 19.05
C ARG A 264 6.95 -4.02 19.32
N LEU A 265 7.79 -4.69 20.11
CA LEU A 265 7.54 -6.08 20.48
C LEU A 265 6.31 -6.25 21.38
N GLN A 266 5.99 -5.30 22.26
CA GLN A 266 4.72 -5.29 23.01
C GLN A 266 3.51 -5.17 22.08
N GLN A 267 3.59 -4.32 21.06
CA GLN A 267 2.54 -4.19 20.03
C GLN A 267 2.36 -5.51 19.27
N LEU A 268 3.46 -6.14 18.84
CA LEU A 268 3.43 -7.47 18.21
C LEU A 268 2.72 -8.49 19.09
N LEU A 269 3.15 -8.64 20.35
CA LEU A 269 2.55 -9.61 21.27
C LEU A 269 1.06 -9.33 21.49
N SER A 270 0.70 -8.06 21.67
CA SER A 270 -0.69 -7.64 21.84
C SER A 270 -1.55 -8.00 20.63
N ASN A 271 -1.03 -7.86 19.42
CA ASN A 271 -1.75 -8.26 18.20
C ASN A 271 -1.99 -9.77 18.15
N LEU A 272 -0.99 -10.58 18.51
CA LEU A 272 -1.13 -12.04 18.54
C LEU A 272 -2.11 -12.50 19.63
N VAL A 273 -1.98 -11.96 20.85
CA VAL A 273 -2.86 -12.35 21.96
C VAL A 273 -4.30 -11.89 21.73
N ASN A 274 -4.52 -10.68 21.22
CA ASN A 274 -5.88 -10.23 20.88
C ASN A 274 -6.51 -11.08 19.77
N ASN A 275 -5.71 -11.55 18.80
CA ASN A 275 -6.18 -12.50 17.79
C ASN A 275 -6.58 -13.84 18.44
N ALA A 276 -5.72 -14.39 19.29
CA ALA A 276 -5.96 -15.61 20.05
C ALA A 276 -7.19 -15.53 20.96
N VAL A 277 -7.44 -14.39 21.60
CA VAL A 277 -8.65 -14.11 22.40
C VAL A 277 -9.90 -14.05 21.51
N THR A 278 -9.82 -13.36 20.37
CA THR A 278 -10.98 -13.13 19.49
C THR A 278 -11.45 -14.41 18.81
N TYR A 279 -10.51 -15.26 18.36
CA TYR A 279 -10.81 -16.46 17.58
C TYR A 279 -10.64 -17.76 18.36
N GLY A 280 -10.21 -17.67 19.62
CA GLY A 280 -10.03 -18.82 20.48
C GLY A 280 -11.29 -19.26 21.20
N ALA A 281 -11.28 -20.50 21.70
CA ALA A 281 -12.32 -20.99 22.59
C ALA A 281 -12.26 -20.26 23.94
N ALA A 282 -13.37 -19.65 24.35
CA ALA A 282 -13.45 -18.82 25.55
C ALA A 282 -13.15 -19.57 26.87
N ASP A 283 -13.31 -20.90 26.90
CA ASP A 283 -13.07 -21.76 28.05
C ASP A 283 -11.64 -22.32 28.12
N ALA A 284 -10.81 -22.07 27.10
CA ALA A 284 -9.43 -22.49 27.03
C ALA A 284 -8.47 -21.30 27.25
N PRO A 285 -7.28 -21.52 27.85
CA PRO A 285 -6.32 -20.44 28.04
C PRO A 285 -5.64 -20.04 26.73
N VAL A 286 -5.32 -18.75 26.59
CA VAL A 286 -4.29 -18.30 25.65
C VAL A 286 -2.94 -18.46 26.35
N ARG A 287 -2.01 -19.18 25.72
CA ARG A 287 -0.67 -19.44 26.28
C ARG A 287 0.40 -18.68 25.53
N VAL A 288 1.18 -17.90 26.27
CA VAL A 288 2.36 -17.19 25.77
C VAL A 288 3.60 -17.81 26.40
N VAL A 289 4.49 -18.35 25.59
CA VAL A 289 5.74 -18.96 26.07
C VAL A 289 6.92 -18.34 25.34
N ALA A 290 7.82 -17.70 26.09
CA ALA A 290 9.10 -17.22 25.57
C ALA A 290 10.22 -18.19 25.97
N THR A 291 10.93 -18.73 24.99
CA THR A 291 12.06 -19.64 25.19
C THR A 291 13.27 -19.07 24.49
N GLY A 292 14.38 -18.89 25.19
CA GLY A 292 15.61 -18.42 24.58
C GLY A 292 16.79 -19.37 24.76
N ASP A 293 17.58 -19.46 23.70
CA ASP A 293 18.88 -20.14 23.67
C ASP A 293 20.00 -19.15 23.32
N ASP A 294 21.24 -19.60 23.15
CA ASP A 294 22.38 -18.70 22.93
C ASP A 294 22.29 -17.88 21.63
N ALA A 295 21.50 -18.30 20.63
CA ALA A 295 21.43 -17.67 19.32
C ALA A 295 20.18 -16.78 19.15
N GLU A 296 19.02 -17.25 19.61
CA GLU A 296 17.73 -16.62 19.34
C GLU A 296 16.73 -16.76 20.50
N VAL A 297 15.66 -15.97 20.44
CA VAL A 297 14.49 -16.10 21.32
C VAL A 297 13.28 -16.47 20.48
N ARG A 298 12.59 -17.53 20.89
CA ARG A 298 11.34 -18.00 20.30
C ARG A 298 10.18 -17.65 21.22
N VAL A 299 9.12 -17.09 20.65
CA VAL A 299 7.90 -16.72 21.39
C VAL A 299 6.72 -17.39 20.72
N ALA A 300 6.04 -18.27 21.45
CA ALA A 300 4.86 -18.96 20.96
C ALA A 300 3.60 -18.41 21.64
N VAL A 301 2.61 -18.02 20.85
CA VAL A 301 1.25 -17.69 21.29
C VAL A 301 0.31 -18.76 20.79
N TRP A 302 -0.29 -19.53 21.70
CA TRP A 302 -1.22 -20.61 21.39
C TRP A 302 -2.63 -20.30 21.89
N ASN A 303 -3.64 -20.69 21.10
CA ASN A 303 -5.04 -20.75 21.51
C ASN A 303 -5.73 -22.01 20.97
N SER A 304 -6.68 -22.52 21.75
CA SER A 304 -7.63 -23.53 21.25
C SER A 304 -8.62 -22.87 20.30
N GLY A 305 -9.07 -23.58 19.27
CA GLY A 305 -10.04 -23.08 18.29
C GLY A 305 -10.20 -24.04 17.12
N PRO A 306 -11.18 -23.81 16.23
CA PRO A 306 -11.30 -24.60 15.01
C PRO A 306 -10.04 -24.45 14.15
N PRO A 307 -9.59 -25.51 13.46
CA PRO A 307 -8.47 -25.42 12.54
C PRO A 307 -8.74 -24.38 11.45
N ILE A 308 -7.75 -23.55 11.16
CA ILE A 308 -7.81 -22.56 10.08
C ILE A 308 -7.63 -23.29 8.74
N ASP A 309 -8.46 -22.95 7.75
CA ASP A 309 -8.31 -23.48 6.38
C ASP A 309 -6.89 -23.23 5.84
N PRO A 310 -6.25 -24.20 5.16
CA PRO A 310 -4.88 -24.04 4.66
C PRO A 310 -4.66 -22.85 3.72
N GLN A 311 -5.64 -22.49 2.90
CA GLN A 311 -5.53 -21.30 2.03
C GLN A 311 -5.58 -20.03 2.86
N ALA A 312 -6.50 -19.95 3.82
CA ALA A 312 -6.58 -18.84 4.76
C ALA A 312 -5.30 -18.71 5.61
N LEU A 313 -4.73 -19.83 6.06
CA LEU A 313 -3.50 -19.87 6.85
C LEU A 313 -2.29 -19.34 6.05
N SER A 314 -2.18 -19.69 4.77
CA SER A 314 -1.10 -19.22 3.89
C SER A 314 -1.12 -17.70 3.66
N GLN A 315 -2.26 -17.06 3.92
CA GLN A 315 -2.56 -15.66 3.63
C GLN A 315 -2.90 -14.88 4.91
N ILE A 316 -2.72 -15.49 6.09
CA ILE A 316 -3.22 -14.94 7.36
C ILE A 316 -2.49 -13.66 7.79
N PHE A 317 -1.28 -13.46 7.29
CA PHE A 317 -0.47 -12.27 7.51
C PHE A 317 -0.66 -11.21 6.43
N ASP A 318 -1.47 -11.45 5.39
CA ASP A 318 -1.73 -10.43 4.37
C ASP A 318 -2.59 -9.29 4.95
N PRO A 319 -2.33 -8.03 4.54
CA PRO A 319 -3.03 -6.89 5.08
C PRO A 319 -4.49 -6.83 4.63
N LEU A 320 -5.36 -6.26 5.48
CA LEU A 320 -6.79 -6.03 5.22
C LEU A 320 -7.61 -7.30 4.99
N ARG A 321 -7.07 -8.47 5.39
CA ARG A 321 -7.81 -9.73 5.37
C ARG A 321 -8.59 -9.93 6.67
N ARG A 322 -9.84 -10.40 6.52
CA ARG A 322 -10.66 -10.95 7.60
C ARG A 322 -10.98 -12.39 7.23
N GLY A 323 -11.07 -13.28 8.22
CA GLY A 323 -11.55 -14.64 7.98
C GLY A 323 -12.93 -14.61 7.32
N GLU A 324 -13.18 -15.51 6.37
CA GLU A 324 -14.43 -15.58 5.59
C GLU A 324 -15.66 -15.99 6.41
N ASP A 325 -15.63 -15.88 7.73
CA ASP A 325 -16.75 -16.32 8.57
C ASP A 325 -17.92 -15.32 8.49
N PRO A 326 -19.07 -15.70 7.90
CA PRO A 326 -20.21 -14.80 7.68
C PRO A 326 -20.90 -14.36 8.97
N HIS A 327 -20.52 -14.95 10.12
CA HIS A 327 -21.22 -14.78 11.39
C HIS A 327 -20.69 -13.68 12.30
N ASP A 328 -19.51 -13.09 12.03
CA ASP A 328 -18.99 -12.02 12.90
C ASP A 328 -18.65 -10.73 12.14
N LYS A 329 -19.70 -10.04 11.68
CA LYS A 329 -19.62 -8.66 11.15
C LYS A 329 -19.21 -7.63 12.22
N ASN A 330 -19.08 -8.04 13.48
CA ASN A 330 -18.71 -7.19 14.61
C ASN A 330 -17.28 -7.42 15.11
N ALA A 331 -16.53 -8.38 14.54
CA ALA A 331 -15.13 -8.61 14.88
C ALA A 331 -14.32 -7.30 14.67
N PRO A 332 -13.74 -6.74 15.73
CA PRO A 332 -13.16 -5.42 15.66
C PRO A 332 -11.77 -5.39 15.01
N GLY A 333 -11.54 -4.41 14.13
CA GLY A 333 -10.21 -4.11 13.59
C GLY A 333 -10.18 -4.00 12.07
N LEU A 334 -9.13 -3.39 11.51
CA LEU A 334 -8.93 -3.23 10.06
C LEU A 334 -8.40 -4.49 9.37
N GLY A 335 -8.14 -5.59 10.10
CA GLY A 335 -7.44 -6.75 9.55
C GLY A 335 -5.95 -6.48 9.33
N LEU A 336 -5.37 -5.57 10.13
CA LEU A 336 -3.95 -5.20 10.03
C LEU A 336 -3.10 -5.83 11.15
N GLY A 337 -3.68 -6.29 12.26
CA GLY A 337 -2.92 -6.70 13.44
C GLY A 337 -1.84 -7.77 13.18
N LEU A 338 -2.21 -8.87 12.51
CA LEU A 338 -1.26 -9.93 12.16
C LEU A 338 -0.22 -9.47 11.11
N TYR A 339 -0.64 -8.66 10.14
CA TYR A 339 0.28 -8.05 9.18
C TYR A 339 1.32 -7.18 9.90
N ILE A 340 0.90 -6.28 10.78
CA ILE A 340 1.78 -5.41 11.57
C ILE A 340 2.70 -6.23 12.48
N ALA A 341 2.20 -7.29 13.11
CA ALA A 341 3.03 -8.23 13.88
C ALA A 341 4.15 -8.83 13.01
N SER A 342 3.83 -9.24 11.78
CA SER A 342 4.83 -9.77 10.84
C SER A 342 5.85 -8.73 10.39
N GLU A 343 5.44 -7.49 10.16
CA GLU A 343 6.34 -6.40 9.76
C GLU A 343 7.24 -5.94 10.92
N ILE A 344 6.74 -5.96 12.15
CA ILE A 344 7.56 -5.74 13.35
C ILE A 344 8.61 -6.84 13.51
N ALA A 345 8.25 -8.11 13.30
CA ALA A 345 9.20 -9.22 13.34
C ALA A 345 10.32 -9.03 12.29
N LYS A 346 9.94 -8.71 11.05
CA LYS A 346 10.89 -8.44 9.95
C LYS A 346 11.81 -7.25 10.26
N ALA A 347 11.28 -6.17 10.85
CA ALA A 347 12.08 -5.02 11.24
C ALA A 347 13.18 -5.40 12.24
N HIS A 348 12.94 -6.41 13.08
CA HIS A 348 13.93 -6.98 14.01
C HIS A 348 14.75 -8.13 13.41
N HIS A 349 14.76 -8.29 12.08
CA HIS A 349 15.41 -9.40 11.38
C HIS A 349 14.91 -10.81 11.79
N GLY A 350 13.74 -10.86 12.41
CA GLY A 350 13.06 -12.08 12.82
C GLY A 350 12.03 -12.56 11.81
N SER A 351 11.31 -13.62 12.20
CA SER A 351 10.22 -14.20 11.42
C SER A 351 9.03 -14.52 12.31
N ILE A 352 7.84 -14.57 11.70
CA ILE A 352 6.65 -15.10 12.35
C ILE A 352 6.03 -16.17 11.46
N GLU A 353 5.65 -17.29 12.07
CA GLU A 353 4.96 -18.39 11.41
C GLU A 353 3.66 -18.72 12.15
N ALA A 354 2.69 -19.24 11.42
CA ALA A 354 1.43 -19.71 11.97
C ALA A 354 1.21 -21.18 11.62
N ARG A 355 0.79 -21.97 12.60
CA ARG A 355 0.38 -23.37 12.43
C ARG A 355 -0.98 -23.56 13.08
N SER A 356 -1.90 -24.22 12.40
CA SER A 356 -3.25 -24.47 12.92
C SER A 356 -3.69 -25.89 12.59
N ASP A 357 -4.06 -26.65 13.62
CA ASP A 357 -4.55 -28.02 13.52
C ASP A 357 -5.62 -28.31 14.57
N ALA A 358 -5.97 -29.59 14.76
CA ALA A 358 -6.98 -30.00 15.74
C ALA A 358 -6.63 -29.67 17.20
N ALA A 359 -5.36 -29.41 17.51
CA ALA A 359 -4.90 -28.99 18.82
C ALA A 359 -4.98 -27.45 19.01
N GLY A 360 -5.32 -26.68 17.98
CA GLY A 360 -5.48 -25.23 18.02
C GLY A 360 -4.52 -24.51 17.09
N THR A 361 -4.38 -23.20 17.32
CA THR A 361 -3.52 -22.32 16.51
C THR A 361 -2.32 -21.86 17.33
N VAL A 362 -1.12 -21.90 16.72
CA VAL A 362 0.13 -21.39 17.26
C VAL A 362 0.69 -20.32 16.33
N PHE A 363 0.96 -19.14 16.86
CA PHE A 363 1.82 -18.15 16.23
C PHE A 363 3.20 -18.22 16.88
N GLU A 364 4.25 -18.45 16.08
CA GLU A 364 5.62 -18.59 16.55
C GLU A 364 6.48 -17.47 15.97
N LEU A 365 6.98 -16.61 16.84
CA LEU A 365 7.94 -15.54 16.53
C LEU A 365 9.36 -16.04 16.83
N CYS A 366 10.29 -15.85 15.90
CA CYS A 366 11.73 -16.07 16.10
C CYS A 366 12.46 -14.74 16.01
N LEU A 367 13.26 -14.40 17.03
CA LEU A 367 14.02 -13.16 17.15
C LEU A 367 15.52 -13.44 17.34
N PRO A 368 16.40 -12.99 16.42
CA PRO A 368 17.84 -12.99 16.64
C PRO A 368 18.21 -12.06 17.81
N ARG A 369 19.16 -12.43 18.66
CA ARG A 369 19.57 -11.60 19.84
C ARG A 369 20.24 -10.27 19.49
N HIS A 370 20.81 -10.19 18.29
CA HIS A 370 21.50 -9.03 17.77
C HIS A 370 20.91 -8.73 16.40
N ALA A 371 20.08 -7.68 16.33
CA ALA A 371 19.55 -7.11 15.10
C ALA A 371 20.59 -6.20 14.43
#